data_AF-A0A954C2I7-F1
#
_entry.id   AF-A0A954C2I7-F1
#
_cell.length_a   1.000
_cell.length_b   1.000
_cell.length_c   1.000
_cell.angle_alpha   90.00
_cell.angle_beta   90.00
_cell.angle_gamma   90.00
#
_symmetry.space_group_name_H-M   'P 1'
#
loop_
_entity.id
_entity.type
_entity.pdbx_description
1 polymer ?
#
loop_
_entity_poly.entity_id
_entity_poly.type
_entity_poly.pdbx_seq_one_letter_code
_entity_poly.pdbx_strand_id
1 'polypeptide(L)'
;MQPLSVFVHGGQRWWVEPDYEAFVRDTLAAVADRVAELPGAETVKSNKSRDVVRAEGPSGPLYVKRFRVPDRLRKLSTLWRGSSAWREFHALRHFASRGIETPRAVILGEVPGWAGVGAANLATVAVPESEELARRIDALREAEDADGRRALLAQLAGVLQAIFDAGGWHPDLHLANFLVRADGSLVTLDLHSVRLRRGPLALGTRVTLLGKLAHSFGLLDPRTAAWGRQELEWFVDAYVQREPRAGPPAPLFARLWSAAVRLEQRRLISRDKRCLVNSTDYAVQGVRGRRMWRRRSVTAQAVWLALDEPTKAVVHAHPKQRSRIETLDAPPTLDLDGPELVRKLYLFPRWRARLAGFFAEPQPLRAWKAARACEVREIPVPRHYALVLEGVIPRLGSVLMQRLADVTMPHVWLQGPEVTPRARKLLARRFGTLLGRFHAQGMKHRDLAVQNLLIRQTPDGDWALWLVDLDEIRRGRMSRKEKLRALIQVADLPPQATKSDRLRFFRAYLAAGGDQVLAPELARWGERGLGQQVALGLAEKARQKAKRRARREARGEAEVKPTDLSALSAQDD
;
A
#
# COMPACT_ATOMS: atom_id res chain seq x y z
N MET A 1 -8.46 34.44 24.63
CA MET A 1 -8.00 34.42 23.23
C MET A 1 -8.17 35.83 22.67
N GLN A 2 -7.16 36.39 22.00
CA GLN A 2 -7.23 37.78 21.52
C GLN A 2 -8.27 37.94 20.39
N PRO A 3 -8.97 39.09 20.30
CA PRO A 3 -9.80 39.43 19.15
C PRO A 3 -8.93 39.58 17.89
N LEU A 4 -9.50 39.31 16.71
CA LEU A 4 -8.78 39.40 15.44
C LEU A 4 -9.08 40.73 14.73
N SER A 5 -8.04 41.38 14.22
CA SER A 5 -8.15 42.44 13.22
C SER A 5 -8.64 41.86 11.90
N VAL A 6 -9.64 42.48 11.29
CA VAL A 6 -10.18 42.06 9.98
C VAL A 6 -10.07 43.20 8.98
N PHE A 7 -9.31 43.00 7.90
CA PHE A 7 -9.08 44.04 6.89
C PHE A 7 -8.90 43.44 5.49
N VAL A 8 -9.01 44.29 4.47
CA VAL A 8 -8.71 43.94 3.08
C VAL A 8 -7.41 44.61 2.67
N HIS A 9 -6.48 43.85 2.10
CA HIS A 9 -5.20 44.34 1.62
C HIS A 9 -4.64 43.40 0.54
N GLY A 10 -4.07 43.94 -0.54
CA GLY A 10 -3.52 43.15 -1.66
C GLY A 10 -4.53 42.18 -2.30
N GLY A 11 -5.80 42.60 -2.44
CA GLY A 11 -6.87 41.77 -3.00
C GLY A 11 -7.31 40.59 -2.12
N GLN A 12 -6.86 40.54 -0.87
CA GLN A 12 -7.14 39.47 0.09
C GLN A 12 -7.89 40.02 1.30
N ARG A 13 -8.77 39.20 1.86
CA ARG A 13 -9.38 39.44 3.17
C ARG A 13 -8.56 38.72 4.24
N TRP A 14 -8.17 39.43 5.28
CA TRP A 14 -7.31 38.94 6.34
C TRP A 14 -8.04 38.93 7.70
N TRP A 15 -7.76 37.92 8.51
CA TRP A 15 -8.10 37.81 9.92
C TRP A 15 -6.80 37.54 10.68
N VAL A 16 -6.37 38.50 11.50
CA VAL A 16 -4.99 38.58 12.01
C VAL A 16 -5.01 38.91 13.49
N GLU A 17 -4.17 38.27 14.31
CA GLU A 17 -3.91 38.76 15.67
C GLU A 17 -3.23 40.14 15.61
N PRO A 18 -3.60 41.13 16.44
CA PRO A 18 -3.13 42.51 16.30
C PRO A 18 -1.61 42.66 16.15
N ASP A 19 -0.84 41.87 16.89
CA ASP A 19 0.64 41.88 16.88
C ASP A 19 1.25 41.46 15.52
N TYR A 20 0.44 40.87 14.62
CA TYR A 20 0.86 40.43 13.29
C TYR A 20 0.35 41.32 12.16
N GLU A 21 -0.43 42.37 12.45
CA GLU A 21 -1.04 43.20 11.41
C GLU A 21 0.01 43.90 10.54
N ALA A 22 1.04 44.50 11.14
CA ALA A 22 2.15 45.13 10.42
C ALA A 22 2.88 44.11 9.53
N PHE A 23 3.24 42.95 10.08
CA PHE A 23 3.88 41.88 9.31
C PHE A 23 3.03 41.43 8.10
N VAL A 24 1.71 41.35 8.24
CA VAL A 24 0.84 40.98 7.13
C VAL A 24 0.83 42.06 6.04
N ARG A 25 0.71 43.34 6.42
CA ARG A 25 0.65 44.46 5.47
C ARG A 25 1.98 44.66 4.75
N ASP A 26 3.08 44.62 5.49
CA ASP A 26 4.38 45.05 5.00
C ASP A 26 5.16 43.90 4.34
N THR A 27 4.86 42.65 4.70
CA THR A 27 5.64 41.48 4.26
C THR A 27 4.77 40.40 3.60
N LEU A 28 3.85 39.78 4.33
CA LEU A 28 3.18 38.57 3.85
C LEU A 28 2.24 38.83 2.66
N ALA A 29 1.54 39.96 2.64
CA ALA A 29 0.56 40.24 1.59
C ALA A 29 1.20 40.38 0.20
N ALA A 30 2.41 40.93 0.11
CA ALA A 30 3.14 41.14 -1.14
C ALA A 30 3.55 39.82 -1.84
N VAL A 31 3.81 38.78 -1.05
CA VAL A 31 4.25 37.45 -1.53
C VAL A 31 3.23 36.35 -1.21
N ALA A 32 1.98 36.72 -0.97
CA ALA A 32 0.94 35.81 -0.50
C ALA A 32 0.59 34.67 -1.48
N ASP A 33 0.91 34.81 -2.75
CA ASP A 33 0.77 33.77 -3.78
C ASP A 33 2.03 32.91 -3.94
N ARG A 34 3.18 33.43 -3.51
CA ARG A 34 4.52 32.84 -3.61
C ARG A 34 5.21 32.88 -2.24
N VAL A 35 4.60 32.24 -1.24
CA VAL A 35 5.07 32.29 0.16
C VAL A 35 6.52 31.79 0.36
N ALA A 36 7.10 31.07 -0.60
CA ALA A 36 8.52 30.71 -0.59
C ALA A 36 9.47 31.90 -0.77
N GLU A 37 8.97 33.05 -1.24
CA GLU A 37 9.72 34.30 -1.38
C GLU A 37 9.68 35.16 -0.11
N LEU A 38 9.08 34.67 0.98
CA LEU A 38 9.14 35.33 2.28
C LEU A 38 10.62 35.45 2.74
N PRO A 39 11.02 36.58 3.35
CA PRO A 39 12.38 36.75 3.86
C PRO A 39 12.78 35.61 4.81
N GLY A 40 13.91 34.96 4.53
CA GLY A 40 14.43 33.85 5.35
C GLY A 40 13.57 32.58 5.31
N ALA A 41 12.68 32.43 4.33
CA ALA A 41 11.77 31.29 4.28
C ALA A 41 12.45 30.00 3.83
N GLU A 42 12.20 28.94 4.59
CA GLU A 42 12.63 27.58 4.29
C GLU A 42 11.42 26.77 3.80
N THR A 43 11.52 26.17 2.60
CA THR A 43 10.43 25.35 2.07
C THR A 43 10.38 24.00 2.76
N VAL A 44 9.34 23.78 3.56
CA VAL A 44 9.08 22.51 4.26
C VAL A 44 8.39 21.50 3.34
N LYS A 45 7.45 21.98 2.52
CA LYS A 45 6.69 21.12 1.60
C LYS A 45 6.12 21.91 0.44
N SER A 46 6.35 21.45 -0.79
CA SER A 46 5.66 21.97 -1.98
C SER A 46 4.98 20.85 -2.77
N ASN A 47 3.71 21.04 -3.11
CA ASN A 47 2.98 20.15 -4.01
C ASN A 47 1.86 20.89 -4.76
N LYS A 48 1.23 20.23 -5.74
CA LYS A 48 0.17 20.83 -6.57
C LYS A 48 -1.00 21.45 -5.80
N SER A 49 -1.24 21.04 -4.56
CA SER A 49 -2.34 21.54 -3.72
C SER A 49 -1.94 22.58 -2.68
N ARG A 50 -0.69 22.57 -2.18
CA ARG A 50 -0.24 23.52 -1.16
C ARG A 50 1.27 23.69 -1.12
N ASP A 51 1.70 24.85 -0.68
CA ASP A 51 3.06 25.11 -0.19
C ASP A 51 3.01 25.32 1.33
N VAL A 52 4.07 24.88 2.01
CA VAL A 52 4.29 25.07 3.43
C VAL A 52 5.73 25.54 3.60
N VAL A 53 5.90 26.70 4.23
CA VAL A 53 7.20 27.32 4.48
C VAL A 53 7.33 27.63 5.96
N ARG A 54 8.56 27.57 6.47
CA ARG A 54 8.95 28.10 7.78
C ARG A 54 9.57 29.48 7.54
N ALA A 55 9.09 30.52 8.22
CA ALA A 55 9.60 31.89 8.08
C ALA A 55 9.65 32.58 9.44
N GLU A 56 10.45 33.63 9.58
CA GLU A 56 10.47 34.43 10.81
C GLU A 56 9.23 35.33 10.90
N GLY A 57 8.73 35.51 12.12
CA GLY A 57 7.56 36.35 12.40
C GLY A 57 7.72 37.14 13.70
N PRO A 58 6.80 38.09 13.97
CA PRO A 58 6.88 39.02 15.10
C PRO A 58 7.15 38.39 16.48
N SER A 59 6.57 37.22 16.77
CA SER A 59 6.75 36.53 18.05
C SER A 59 7.52 35.21 17.91
N GLY A 60 8.38 35.12 16.88
CA GLY A 60 9.18 33.94 16.57
C GLY A 60 8.73 33.21 15.29
N PRO A 61 9.29 32.01 15.03
CA PRO A 61 9.11 31.32 13.77
C PRO A 61 7.65 30.93 13.49
N LEU A 62 7.25 31.07 12.24
CA LEU A 62 5.92 30.76 11.71
C LEU A 62 5.99 29.63 10.70
N TYR A 63 4.97 28.76 10.71
CA TYR A 63 4.65 27.92 9.57
C TYR A 63 3.54 28.57 8.75
N VAL A 64 3.85 28.98 7.52
CA VAL A 64 2.91 29.59 6.59
C VAL A 64 2.49 28.57 5.54
N LYS A 65 1.19 28.26 5.50
CA LYS A 65 0.58 27.30 4.57
C LYS A 65 -0.21 28.05 3.50
N ARG A 66 0.24 27.96 2.24
CA ARG A 66 -0.49 28.45 1.06
C ARG A 66 -1.31 27.33 0.45
N PHE A 67 -2.62 27.45 0.46
CA PHE A 67 -3.55 26.50 -0.15
C PHE A 67 -3.98 26.95 -1.54
N ARG A 68 -3.76 26.08 -2.54
CA ARG A 68 -4.23 26.26 -3.92
C ARG A 68 -5.52 25.46 -4.14
N VAL A 69 -6.56 26.11 -4.66
CA VAL A 69 -7.83 25.46 -5.03
C VAL A 69 -7.97 25.45 -6.56
N PRO A 70 -7.31 24.52 -7.28
CA PRO A 70 -7.27 24.57 -8.75
C PRO A 70 -8.60 24.20 -9.43
N ASP A 71 -9.43 23.38 -8.78
CA ASP A 71 -10.64 22.80 -9.39
C ASP A 71 -11.90 23.65 -9.13
N ARG A 72 -12.67 23.95 -10.19
CA ARG A 72 -13.93 24.71 -10.13
C ARG A 72 -14.96 24.09 -9.18
N LEU A 73 -15.06 22.75 -9.13
CA LEU A 73 -15.98 22.07 -8.20
C LEU A 73 -15.52 22.21 -6.74
N ARG A 74 -14.20 22.18 -6.51
CA ARG A 74 -13.65 22.42 -5.17
C ARG A 74 -13.87 23.86 -4.72
N LYS A 75 -13.72 24.84 -5.61
CA LYS A 75 -14.04 26.24 -5.34
C LYS A 75 -15.50 26.39 -4.89
N LEU A 76 -16.45 25.81 -5.63
CA LEU A 76 -17.87 25.81 -5.25
C LEU A 76 -18.12 25.18 -3.87
N SER A 77 -17.42 24.08 -3.55
CA SER A 77 -17.56 23.41 -2.26
C SER A 77 -17.17 24.29 -1.06
N THR A 78 -16.34 25.32 -1.26
CA THR A 78 -15.93 26.26 -0.21
C THR A 78 -17.08 27.16 0.25
N LEU A 79 -18.08 27.43 -0.59
CA LEU A 79 -19.25 28.24 -0.19
C LEU A 79 -20.05 27.59 0.95
N TRP A 80 -20.06 26.26 1.00
CA TRP A 80 -20.87 25.48 1.93
C TRP A 80 -20.04 24.90 3.09
N ARG A 81 -18.74 24.75 2.89
CA ARG A 81 -17.83 24.09 3.85
C ARG A 81 -16.73 25.00 4.40
N GLY A 82 -16.55 26.20 3.85
CA GLY A 82 -15.37 27.03 4.07
C GLY A 82 -14.12 26.49 3.36
N SER A 83 -13.07 27.31 3.28
CA SER A 83 -11.78 26.87 2.74
C SER A 83 -11.08 25.88 3.70
N SER A 84 -10.02 25.22 3.22
CA SER A 84 -9.21 24.35 4.10
C SER A 84 -8.50 25.15 5.19
N ALA A 85 -7.99 26.34 4.85
CA ALA A 85 -7.32 27.24 5.77
C ALA A 85 -8.31 27.74 6.85
N TRP A 86 -9.51 28.15 6.43
CA TRP A 86 -10.58 28.57 7.34
C TRP A 86 -10.92 27.47 8.35
N ARG A 87 -11.18 26.24 7.87
CA ARG A 87 -11.52 25.12 8.75
C ARG A 87 -10.40 24.80 9.74
N GLU A 88 -9.15 24.83 9.29
CA GLU A 88 -7.99 24.61 10.15
C GLU A 88 -7.85 25.73 11.19
N PHE A 89 -7.90 27.00 10.77
CA PHE A 89 -7.83 28.17 11.65
C PHE A 89 -8.91 28.13 12.74
N HIS A 90 -10.15 27.84 12.35
CA HIS A 90 -11.27 27.71 13.29
C HIS A 90 -11.11 26.53 14.24
N ALA A 91 -10.63 25.38 13.77
CA ALA A 91 -10.42 24.22 14.63
C ALA A 91 -9.29 24.46 15.65
N LEU A 92 -8.17 25.07 15.22
CA LEU A 92 -7.06 25.45 16.11
C LEU A 92 -7.55 26.37 17.23
N ARG A 93 -8.25 27.46 16.86
CA ARG A 93 -8.80 28.40 17.85
C ARG A 93 -9.86 27.73 18.74
N HIS A 94 -10.79 26.95 18.19
CA HIS A 94 -11.83 26.28 18.98
C HIS A 94 -11.26 25.28 20.01
N PHE A 95 -10.16 24.60 19.68
CA PHE A 95 -9.45 23.72 20.62
C PHE A 95 -8.64 24.50 21.65
N ALA A 96 -7.91 25.53 21.24
CA ALA A 96 -7.21 26.41 22.16
C ALA A 96 -8.16 27.07 23.18
N SER A 97 -9.38 27.46 22.79
CA SER A 97 -10.39 28.03 23.71
C SER A 97 -10.89 27.05 24.77
N ARG A 98 -10.60 25.75 24.61
CA ARG A 98 -11.02 24.66 25.50
C ARG A 98 -9.84 24.03 26.24
N GLY A 99 -8.68 24.70 26.24
CA GLY A 99 -7.47 24.22 26.89
C GLY A 99 -6.81 23.03 26.19
N ILE A 100 -7.15 22.77 24.91
CA ILE A 100 -6.49 21.74 24.12
C ILE A 100 -5.30 22.40 23.42
N GLU A 101 -4.10 21.94 23.76
CA GLU A 101 -2.84 22.40 23.18
C GLU A 101 -2.83 22.20 21.65
N THR A 102 -2.64 23.31 20.94
CA THR A 102 -2.57 23.38 19.47
C THR A 102 -1.61 24.50 19.06
N PRO A 103 -1.03 24.48 17.84
CA PRO A 103 -0.28 25.61 17.34
C PRO A 103 -1.13 26.88 17.32
N ARG A 104 -0.58 27.99 17.81
CA ARG A 104 -1.29 29.27 17.87
C ARG A 104 -1.52 29.79 16.45
N ALA A 105 -2.79 29.84 16.03
CA ALA A 105 -3.19 30.33 14.71
C ALA A 105 -3.33 31.86 14.72
N VAL A 106 -2.41 32.53 14.05
CA VAL A 106 -2.21 33.99 14.15
C VAL A 106 -2.67 34.76 12.92
N ILE A 107 -2.63 34.13 11.74
CA ILE A 107 -3.00 34.77 10.47
C ILE A 107 -3.86 33.82 9.63
N LEU A 108 -4.96 34.32 9.10
CA LEU A 108 -5.72 33.72 8.01
C LEU A 108 -5.93 34.77 6.92
N GLY A 109 -5.57 34.44 5.67
CA GLY A 109 -5.83 35.28 4.50
C GLY A 109 -6.59 34.49 3.45
N GLU A 110 -7.67 35.03 2.90
CA GLU A 110 -8.43 34.41 1.82
C GLU A 110 -8.50 35.30 0.59
N VAL A 111 -8.23 34.70 -0.57
CA VAL A 111 -8.38 35.32 -1.88
C VAL A 111 -9.76 34.92 -2.43
N PRO A 112 -10.64 35.87 -2.76
CA PRO A 112 -11.88 35.56 -3.47
C PRO A 112 -11.60 34.83 -4.79
N GLY A 113 -12.37 33.80 -5.08
CA GLY A 113 -12.38 33.12 -6.37
C GLY A 113 -13.64 33.45 -7.17
N TRP A 114 -13.72 32.95 -8.41
CA TRP A 114 -14.92 33.01 -9.25
C TRP A 114 -16.21 32.57 -8.51
N ALA A 115 -16.10 31.59 -7.62
CA ALA A 115 -17.16 31.15 -6.72
C ALA A 115 -16.53 30.63 -5.44
N GLY A 116 -16.74 31.31 -4.31
CA GLY A 116 -16.11 30.98 -3.03
C GLY A 116 -14.64 31.42 -2.95
N VAL A 117 -13.79 30.62 -2.30
CA VAL A 117 -12.38 30.94 -2.05
C VAL A 117 -11.47 30.36 -3.15
N GLY A 118 -10.69 31.22 -3.80
CA GLY A 118 -9.76 30.85 -4.86
C GLY A 118 -8.42 30.31 -4.33
N ALA A 119 -7.93 30.91 -3.24
CA ALA A 119 -6.74 30.48 -2.53
C ALA A 119 -6.74 31.03 -1.09
N ALA A 120 -5.94 30.44 -0.20
CA ALA A 120 -5.88 30.90 1.18
C ALA A 120 -4.48 30.72 1.79
N ASN A 121 -4.16 31.55 2.77
CA ASN A 121 -2.95 31.54 3.57
C ASN A 121 -3.31 31.33 5.04
N LEU A 122 -2.59 30.45 5.73
CA LEU A 122 -2.71 30.25 7.18
C LEU A 122 -1.32 30.28 7.79
N ALA A 123 -1.09 31.13 8.79
CA ALA A 123 0.13 31.10 9.57
C ALA A 123 -0.16 30.64 11.01
N THR A 124 0.68 29.73 11.48
CA THR A 124 0.69 29.26 12.87
C THR A 124 2.08 29.45 13.46
N VAL A 125 2.15 29.85 14.73
CA VAL A 125 3.42 29.90 15.47
C VAL A 125 4.00 28.48 15.57
N ALA A 126 5.30 28.36 15.30
CA ALA A 126 6.03 27.11 15.47
C ALA A 126 6.01 26.69 16.94
N VAL A 127 5.84 25.40 17.18
CA VAL A 127 5.93 24.84 18.54
C VAL A 127 7.41 24.58 18.83
N PRO A 128 8.05 25.34 19.73
CA PRO A 128 9.48 25.15 20.02
C PRO A 128 9.71 23.79 20.70
N GLU A 129 10.94 23.27 20.55
CA GLU A 129 11.44 22.09 21.29
C GLU A 129 10.45 20.92 21.33
N SER A 130 9.94 20.57 20.15
CA SER A 130 8.94 19.53 20.01
C SER A 130 9.26 18.58 18.87
N GLU A 131 8.80 17.34 18.99
CA GLU A 131 8.94 16.30 17.97
C GLU A 131 7.63 15.54 17.75
N GLU A 132 7.52 14.82 16.64
CA GLU A 132 6.33 14.00 16.37
C GLU A 132 6.20 12.86 17.39
N LEU A 133 5.01 12.70 17.99
CA LEU A 133 4.74 11.66 18.98
C LEU A 133 5.07 10.25 18.45
N ALA A 134 4.81 9.99 17.16
CA ALA A 134 5.19 8.72 16.53
C ALA A 134 6.70 8.45 16.62
N ARG A 135 7.54 9.46 16.35
CA ARG A 135 9.01 9.33 16.41
C ARG A 135 9.50 9.17 17.84
N ARG A 136 8.92 9.91 18.79
CA ARG A 136 9.24 9.74 20.22
C ARG A 136 8.89 8.34 20.69
N ILE A 137 7.74 7.79 20.32
CA ILE A 137 7.37 6.40 20.67
C ILE A 137 8.37 5.41 20.07
N ASP A 138 8.80 5.60 18.82
CA ASP A 138 9.82 4.75 18.19
C ASP A 138 11.17 4.84 18.92
N ALA A 139 11.64 6.05 19.27
CA ALA A 139 12.86 6.22 20.05
C ALA A 139 12.78 5.55 21.44
N LEU A 140 11.63 5.62 22.10
CA LEU A 140 11.39 4.94 23.37
C LEU A 140 11.26 3.42 23.22
N ARG A 141 10.86 2.90 22.05
CA ARG A 141 10.92 1.46 21.75
C ARG A 141 12.37 0.99 21.69
N GLU A 142 13.21 1.73 20.98
CA GLU A 142 14.63 1.42 20.83
C GLU A 142 15.39 1.52 22.16
N ALA A 143 15.03 2.50 23.00
CA ALA A 143 15.59 2.64 24.35
C ALA A 143 14.99 1.66 25.39
N GLU A 144 14.07 0.79 24.99
CA GLU A 144 13.34 -0.14 25.85
C GLU A 144 12.57 0.51 27.03
N ASP A 145 12.31 1.83 26.96
CA ASP A 145 11.60 2.59 27.99
C ASP A 145 10.08 2.39 27.91
N ALA A 146 9.60 1.35 28.58
CA ALA A 146 8.19 1.02 28.67
C ALA A 146 7.36 2.06 29.43
N ASP A 147 7.93 2.65 30.49
CA ASP A 147 7.23 3.60 31.36
C ASP A 147 7.01 4.94 30.66
N GLY A 148 8.01 5.43 29.94
CA GLY A 148 7.90 6.62 29.08
C GLY A 148 6.83 6.45 28.01
N ARG A 149 6.79 5.29 27.32
CA ARG A 149 5.73 4.99 26.34
C ARG A 149 4.35 4.98 27.00
N ARG A 150 4.21 4.30 28.14
CA ARG A 150 2.93 4.21 28.87
C ARG A 150 2.44 5.58 29.32
N ALA A 151 3.32 6.44 29.83
CA ALA A 151 3.00 7.79 30.26
C ALA A 151 2.47 8.65 29.09
N LEU A 152 3.15 8.64 27.94
CA LEU A 152 2.71 9.38 26.75
C LEU A 152 1.35 8.89 26.24
N LEU A 153 1.08 7.59 26.28
CA LEU A 153 -0.21 7.04 25.86
C LEU A 153 -1.33 7.39 26.84
N ALA A 154 -1.04 7.51 28.13
CA ALA A 154 -2.00 8.00 29.12
C ALA A 154 -2.31 9.49 28.89
N GLN A 155 -1.32 10.31 28.56
CA GLN A 155 -1.54 11.71 28.17
C GLN A 155 -2.36 11.81 26.88
N LEU A 156 -2.05 11.00 25.87
CA LEU A 156 -2.79 10.94 24.61
C LEU A 156 -4.26 10.60 24.84
N ALA A 157 -4.57 9.64 25.73
CA ALA A 157 -5.94 9.32 26.10
C ALA A 157 -6.71 10.53 26.64
N GLY A 158 -6.05 11.36 27.49
CA GLY A 158 -6.62 12.61 28.00
C GLY A 158 -6.86 13.66 26.91
N VAL A 159 -5.88 13.90 26.03
CA VAL A 159 -6.02 14.85 24.91
C VAL A 159 -7.14 14.45 23.96
N LEU A 160 -7.28 13.15 23.67
CA LEU A 160 -8.35 12.66 22.80
C LEU A 160 -9.74 12.79 23.42
N GLN A 161 -9.85 12.55 24.73
CA GLN A 161 -11.10 12.82 25.45
C GLN A 161 -11.47 14.30 25.34
N ALA A 162 -10.54 15.21 25.61
CA ALA A 162 -10.77 16.65 25.50
C ALA A 162 -11.20 17.05 24.07
N ILE A 163 -10.55 16.51 23.03
CA ILE A 163 -10.95 16.71 21.62
C ILE A 163 -12.38 16.22 21.38
N PHE A 164 -12.74 15.04 21.86
CA PHE A 164 -14.07 14.47 21.64
C PHE A 164 -15.16 15.23 22.40
N ASP A 165 -14.88 15.70 23.61
CA ASP A 165 -15.78 16.51 24.42
C ASP A 165 -15.96 17.92 23.84
N ALA A 166 -14.91 18.46 23.21
CA ALA A 166 -14.96 19.67 22.40
C ALA A 166 -15.75 19.52 21.08
N GLY A 167 -16.28 18.33 20.77
CA GLY A 167 -17.02 18.03 19.53
C GLY A 167 -16.12 17.87 18.30
N GLY A 168 -14.82 17.63 18.49
CA GLY A 168 -13.83 17.50 17.44
C GLY A 168 -13.88 16.15 16.72
N TRP A 169 -14.55 16.08 15.57
CA TRP A 169 -14.47 14.91 14.69
C TRP A 169 -13.21 14.99 13.83
N HIS A 170 -12.17 14.25 14.21
CA HIS A 170 -10.87 14.23 13.53
C HIS A 170 -10.73 13.01 12.60
N PRO A 171 -10.97 13.12 11.28
CA PRO A 171 -10.92 11.98 10.39
C PRO A 171 -9.52 11.45 10.11
N ASP A 172 -8.46 12.20 10.40
CA ASP A 172 -7.07 11.75 10.20
C ASP A 172 -6.35 11.48 11.53
N LEU A 173 -7.04 10.80 12.45
CA LEU A 173 -6.51 10.59 13.81
C LEU A 173 -5.41 9.52 13.81
N HIS A 174 -4.15 9.93 13.95
CA HIS A 174 -2.97 9.06 14.02
C HIS A 174 -1.86 9.71 14.83
N LEU A 175 -0.91 8.91 15.38
CA LEU A 175 0.17 9.40 16.27
C LEU A 175 0.98 10.57 15.68
N ALA A 176 1.26 10.57 14.37
CA ALA A 176 2.03 11.64 13.73
C ALA A 176 1.31 13.01 13.67
N ASN A 177 0.02 13.10 14.03
CA ASN A 177 -0.70 14.37 14.15
C ASN A 177 -0.66 14.94 15.57
N PHE A 178 0.26 14.44 16.41
CA PHE A 178 0.56 14.98 17.72
C PHE A 178 2.05 15.26 17.80
N LEU A 179 2.41 16.42 18.36
CA LEU A 179 3.77 16.69 18.81
C LEU A 179 3.87 16.42 20.31
N VAL A 180 5.07 16.12 20.77
CA VAL A 180 5.44 16.02 22.18
C VAL A 180 6.53 17.05 22.48
N ARG A 181 6.35 17.83 23.54
CA ARG A 181 7.37 18.76 24.06
C ARG A 181 8.31 18.04 25.03
N ALA A 182 9.41 18.70 25.41
CA ALA A 182 10.37 18.17 26.38
C ALA A 182 9.75 17.81 27.75
N ASP A 183 8.70 18.52 28.18
CA ASP A 183 7.94 18.25 29.41
C ASP A 183 6.92 17.09 29.28
N GLY A 184 6.86 16.46 28.10
CA GLY A 184 5.93 15.39 27.77
C GLY A 184 4.58 15.87 27.24
N SER A 185 4.24 17.16 27.35
CA SER A 185 2.93 17.67 26.92
C SER A 185 2.70 17.49 25.42
N LEU A 186 1.46 17.17 25.06
CA LEU A 186 1.07 16.86 23.68
C LEU A 186 0.37 18.02 23.00
N VAL A 187 0.80 18.35 21.78
CA VAL A 187 0.21 19.41 20.94
C VAL A 187 -0.45 18.79 19.72
N THR A 188 -1.73 19.11 19.48
CA THR A 188 -2.51 18.53 18.37
C THR A 188 -2.27 19.30 17.07
N LEU A 189 -1.93 18.58 16.00
CA LEU A 189 -1.65 19.12 14.66
C LEU A 189 -2.71 18.74 13.62
N ASP A 190 -2.55 19.33 12.43
CA ASP A 190 -3.23 19.00 11.17
C ASP A 190 -4.76 19.00 11.23
N LEU A 191 -5.32 20.07 11.81
CA LEU A 191 -6.75 20.20 12.05
C LEU A 191 -7.58 20.58 10.82
N HIS A 192 -6.97 20.69 9.63
CA HIS A 192 -7.66 21.06 8.40
C HIS A 192 -8.76 20.09 7.99
N SER A 193 -8.74 18.85 8.49
CA SER A 193 -9.74 17.82 8.19
C SER A 193 -10.82 17.72 9.28
N VAL A 194 -10.61 18.36 10.43
CA VAL A 194 -11.51 18.33 11.58
C VAL A 194 -12.85 18.95 11.23
N ARG A 195 -13.92 18.34 11.75
CA ARG A 195 -15.26 18.91 11.72
C ARG A 195 -15.73 19.11 13.14
N LEU A 196 -16.07 20.34 13.48
CA LEU A 196 -16.59 20.69 14.79
C LEU A 196 -18.09 20.37 14.83
N ARG A 197 -18.51 19.61 15.84
CA ARG A 197 -19.91 19.35 16.17
C ARG A 197 -20.36 20.28 17.30
N ARG A 198 -21.67 20.51 17.41
CA ARG A 198 -22.26 21.41 18.41
C ARG A 198 -22.13 20.91 19.86
N GLY A 199 -21.62 19.70 20.08
CA GLY A 199 -21.39 19.14 21.41
C GLY A 199 -20.49 17.90 21.35
N PRO A 200 -20.31 17.22 22.50
CA PRO A 200 -19.46 16.04 22.60
C PRO A 200 -19.81 14.96 21.58
N LEU A 201 -18.79 14.28 21.06
CA LEU A 201 -19.02 13.18 20.12
C LEU A 201 -19.66 11.97 20.81
N ALA A 202 -20.63 11.34 20.15
CA ALA A 202 -21.21 10.09 20.61
C ALA A 202 -20.15 8.97 20.68
N LEU A 203 -20.27 8.09 21.68
CA LEU A 203 -19.27 7.05 21.96
C LEU A 203 -18.95 6.16 20.75
N GLY A 204 -19.95 5.74 19.98
CA GLY A 204 -19.73 4.95 18.75
C GLY A 204 -18.88 5.67 17.71
N THR A 205 -18.99 7.00 17.64
CA THR A 205 -18.14 7.84 16.78
C THR A 205 -16.71 7.91 17.33
N ARG A 206 -16.53 8.09 18.65
CA ARG A 206 -15.21 8.07 19.30
C ARG A 206 -14.47 6.78 18.99
N VAL A 207 -15.10 5.62 19.22
CA VAL A 207 -14.51 4.29 18.94
C VAL A 207 -14.13 4.14 17.46
N THR A 208 -14.92 4.69 16.54
CA THR A 208 -14.58 4.67 15.11
C THR A 208 -13.33 5.50 14.79
N LEU A 209 -13.16 6.65 15.42
CA LEU A 209 -11.97 7.50 15.27
C LEU A 209 -10.74 6.87 15.94
N LEU A 210 -10.91 6.33 17.15
CA LEU A 210 -9.87 5.58 17.86
C LEU A 210 -9.38 4.37 17.06
N GLY A 211 -10.22 3.76 16.22
CA GLY A 211 -9.77 2.70 15.30
C GLY A 211 -8.73 3.16 14.27
N LYS A 212 -8.70 4.45 13.93
CA LYS A 212 -7.64 5.05 13.09
C LYS A 212 -6.35 5.27 13.87
N LEU A 213 -6.48 5.70 15.12
CA LEU A 213 -5.34 5.81 16.02
C LEU A 213 -4.71 4.43 16.24
N ALA A 214 -5.54 3.42 16.53
CA ALA A 214 -5.13 2.02 16.72
C ALA A 214 -4.27 1.51 15.54
N HIS A 215 -4.64 1.88 14.30
CA HIS A 215 -3.87 1.53 13.11
C HIS A 215 -2.46 2.13 13.08
N SER A 216 -2.26 3.31 13.69
CA SER A 216 -0.97 3.99 13.74
C SER A 216 0.03 3.44 14.76
N PHE A 217 -0.38 2.52 15.64
CA PHE A 217 0.54 1.83 16.57
C PHE A 217 1.43 0.76 15.91
N GLY A 218 1.24 0.48 14.61
CA GLY A 218 2.03 -0.55 13.92
C GLY A 218 1.61 -1.98 14.23
N LEU A 219 0.33 -2.20 14.60
CA LEU A 219 -0.24 -3.52 14.94
C LEU A 219 -0.08 -4.59 13.85
N LEU A 220 0.09 -4.16 12.60
CA LEU A 220 0.06 -5.02 11.41
C LEU A 220 1.41 -5.07 10.71
N ASP A 221 2.44 -4.42 11.26
CA ASP A 221 3.82 -4.54 10.83
C ASP A 221 4.51 -5.59 11.71
N PRO A 222 5.02 -6.71 11.16
CA PRO A 222 5.71 -7.74 11.93
C PRO A 222 6.85 -7.23 12.82
N ARG A 223 7.50 -6.12 12.44
CA ARG A 223 8.61 -5.54 13.20
C ARG A 223 8.15 -4.84 14.47
N THR A 224 6.96 -4.24 14.44
CA THR A 224 6.43 -3.43 15.55
C THR A 224 5.19 -4.03 16.22
N ALA A 225 4.65 -5.13 15.70
CA ALA A 225 3.34 -5.67 16.14
C ALA A 225 3.30 -6.01 17.62
N ALA A 226 4.41 -6.51 18.20
CA ALA A 226 4.50 -6.81 19.62
C ALA A 226 4.37 -5.55 20.48
N TRP A 227 5.18 -4.52 20.21
CA TRP A 227 5.08 -3.22 20.88
C TRP A 227 3.72 -2.57 20.65
N GLY A 228 3.26 -2.51 19.40
CA GLY A 228 1.99 -1.88 19.06
C GLY A 228 0.80 -2.53 19.77
N ARG A 229 0.82 -3.86 19.97
CA ARG A 229 -0.21 -4.55 20.76
C ARG A 229 -0.20 -4.09 22.21
N GLN A 230 0.97 -4.11 22.84
CA GLN A 230 1.15 -3.70 24.24
C GLN A 230 0.76 -2.23 24.45
N GLU A 231 1.16 -1.35 23.54
CA GLU A 231 0.82 0.07 23.56
C GLU A 231 -0.69 0.31 23.38
N LEU A 232 -1.34 -0.45 22.50
CA LEU A 232 -2.80 -0.38 22.38
C LEU A 232 -3.50 -0.85 23.66
N GLU A 233 -2.98 -1.88 24.33
CA GLU A 233 -3.49 -2.33 25.65
C GLU A 233 -3.38 -1.18 26.68
N TRP A 234 -2.19 -0.58 26.83
CA TRP A 234 -1.99 0.56 27.75
C TRP A 234 -2.87 1.78 27.42
N PHE A 235 -3.00 2.12 26.14
CA PHE A 235 -3.86 3.21 25.70
C PHE A 235 -5.33 2.93 26.03
N VAL A 236 -5.80 1.71 25.77
CA VAL A 236 -7.18 1.29 26.06
C VAL A 236 -7.46 1.36 27.56
N ASP A 237 -6.55 0.89 28.40
CA ASP A 237 -6.69 0.96 29.85
C ASP A 237 -6.80 2.42 30.32
N ALA A 238 -5.88 3.29 29.87
CA ALA A 238 -5.89 4.70 30.22
C ALA A 238 -7.15 5.44 29.70
N TYR A 239 -7.66 5.06 28.53
CA TYR A 239 -8.87 5.63 27.96
C TYR A 239 -10.14 5.17 28.69
N VAL A 240 -10.25 3.89 29.05
CA VAL A 240 -11.41 3.36 29.80
C VAL A 240 -11.49 3.95 31.21
N GLN A 241 -10.35 4.15 31.88
CA GLN A 241 -10.31 4.83 33.18
C GLN A 241 -10.92 6.24 33.11
N ARG A 242 -10.73 6.92 31.98
CA ARG A 242 -11.24 8.28 31.73
C ARG A 242 -12.67 8.31 31.18
N GLU A 243 -13.05 7.30 30.40
CA GLU A 243 -14.37 7.16 29.76
C GLU A 243 -14.96 5.76 30.05
N PRO A 244 -15.45 5.51 31.27
CA PRO A 244 -15.96 4.19 31.66
C PRO A 244 -17.12 3.68 30.79
N ARG A 245 -17.88 4.60 30.16
CA ARG A 245 -18.96 4.27 29.22
C ARG A 245 -18.47 3.50 27.99
N ALA A 246 -17.16 3.55 27.68
CA ALA A 246 -16.55 2.77 26.59
C ALA A 246 -16.63 1.25 26.81
N GLY A 247 -16.92 0.82 28.04
CA GLY A 247 -17.00 -0.57 28.46
C GLY A 247 -15.64 -1.11 28.89
N PRO A 248 -15.56 -2.42 29.19
CA PRO A 248 -14.34 -3.03 29.69
C PRO A 248 -13.18 -2.96 28.67
N PRO A 249 -11.91 -2.94 29.11
CA PRO A 249 -10.74 -2.85 28.24
C PRO A 249 -10.69 -3.90 27.13
N ALA A 250 -10.85 -5.18 27.46
CA ALA A 250 -10.71 -6.28 26.49
C ALA A 250 -11.68 -6.18 25.28
N PRO A 251 -13.01 -5.96 25.47
CA PRO A 251 -13.93 -5.69 24.36
C PRO A 251 -13.56 -4.45 23.53
N LEU A 252 -13.11 -3.36 24.17
CA LEU A 252 -12.71 -2.15 23.45
C LEU A 252 -11.46 -2.42 22.60
N PHE A 253 -10.44 -3.07 23.17
CA PHE A 253 -9.24 -3.51 22.47
C PHE A 253 -9.60 -4.31 21.21
N ALA A 254 -10.45 -5.34 21.34
CA ALA A 254 -10.86 -6.17 20.22
C ALA A 254 -11.57 -5.38 19.10
N ARG A 255 -12.39 -4.38 19.48
CA ARG A 255 -13.07 -3.48 18.53
C ARG A 255 -12.09 -2.57 17.80
N LEU A 256 -11.14 -1.98 18.52
CA LEU A 256 -10.12 -1.08 17.95
C LEU A 256 -9.16 -1.85 17.05
N TRP A 257 -8.69 -3.03 17.47
CA TRP A 257 -7.89 -3.93 16.64
C TRP A 257 -8.62 -4.28 15.34
N SER A 258 -9.89 -4.71 15.44
CA SER A 258 -10.69 -5.04 14.27
C SER A 258 -10.90 -3.85 13.33
N ALA A 259 -11.02 -2.63 13.88
CA ALA A 259 -11.11 -1.40 13.10
C ALA A 259 -9.80 -1.10 12.37
N ALA A 260 -8.64 -1.26 13.04
CA ALA A 260 -7.33 -1.09 12.44
C ALA A 260 -7.09 -2.08 11.28
N VAL A 261 -7.44 -3.37 11.46
CA VAL A 261 -7.36 -4.39 10.40
C VAL A 261 -8.21 -4.00 9.19
N ARG A 262 -9.46 -3.55 9.41
CA ARG A 262 -10.34 -3.09 8.31
C ARG A 262 -9.77 -1.86 7.61
N LEU A 263 -9.17 -0.94 8.34
CA LEU A 263 -8.56 0.26 7.78
C LEU A 263 -7.35 -0.09 6.90
N GLU A 264 -6.48 -0.98 7.36
CA GLU A 264 -5.34 -1.44 6.56
C GLU A 264 -5.79 -2.17 5.30
N GLN A 265 -6.81 -3.03 5.37
CA GLN A 265 -7.38 -3.67 4.18
C GLN A 265 -7.88 -2.64 3.16
N ARG A 266 -8.56 -1.57 3.61
CA ARG A 266 -8.99 -0.47 2.74
C ARG A 266 -7.81 0.29 2.16
N ARG A 267 -6.77 0.56 2.95
CA ARG A 267 -5.53 1.23 2.52
C ARG A 267 -4.81 0.41 1.45
N LEU A 268 -4.65 -0.90 1.64
CA LEU A 268 -4.08 -1.82 0.67
C LEU A 268 -4.91 -1.84 -0.62
N ILE A 269 -6.24 -2.00 -0.54
CA ILE A 269 -7.12 -1.97 -1.73
C ILE A 269 -7.00 -0.65 -2.50
N SER A 270 -6.88 0.48 -1.80
CA SER A 270 -6.67 1.79 -2.41
C SER A 270 -5.32 1.85 -3.13
N ARG A 271 -4.25 1.36 -2.49
CA ARG A 271 -2.90 1.30 -3.07
C ARG A 271 -2.81 0.37 -4.28
N ASP A 272 -3.49 -0.78 -4.25
CA ASP A 272 -3.60 -1.70 -5.39
C ASP A 272 -4.15 -1.00 -6.63
N LYS A 273 -5.15 -0.12 -6.44
CA LYS A 273 -5.81 0.62 -7.52
C LYS A 273 -5.03 1.81 -8.05
N ARG A 274 -3.94 2.24 -7.40
CA ARG A 274 -3.14 3.41 -7.86
C ARG A 274 -2.53 3.21 -9.25
N CYS A 275 -2.31 1.96 -9.66
CA CYS A 275 -1.85 1.61 -11.00
C CYS A 275 -2.89 1.88 -12.12
N LEU A 276 -4.13 2.27 -11.75
CA LEU A 276 -5.24 2.51 -12.67
C LEU A 276 -5.58 3.99 -12.86
N VAL A 277 -4.91 4.87 -12.12
CA VAL A 277 -5.18 6.31 -12.09
C VAL A 277 -3.87 7.09 -12.16
N ASN A 278 -3.95 8.36 -12.53
CA ASN A 278 -2.81 9.26 -12.39
C ASN A 278 -2.47 9.42 -10.91
N SER A 279 -1.32 8.89 -10.49
CA SER A 279 -0.80 8.95 -9.13
C SER A 279 0.68 9.34 -9.14
N THR A 280 1.35 9.35 -8.00
CA THR A 280 2.79 9.63 -7.92
C THR A 280 3.61 8.64 -8.74
N ASP A 281 3.25 7.34 -8.68
CA ASP A 281 4.05 6.29 -9.33
C ASP A 281 3.54 5.91 -10.72
N TYR A 282 2.30 6.28 -11.06
CA TYR A 282 1.62 5.83 -12.28
C TYR A 282 1.01 6.96 -13.10
N ALA A 283 1.03 6.79 -14.42
CA ALA A 283 0.34 7.61 -15.39
C ALA A 283 -0.62 6.77 -16.23
N VAL A 284 -1.74 7.39 -16.62
CA VAL A 284 -2.76 6.76 -17.48
C VAL A 284 -3.05 7.69 -18.65
N GLN A 285 -2.99 7.15 -19.86
CA GLN A 285 -3.13 7.88 -21.11
C GLN A 285 -3.99 7.09 -22.09
N GLY A 286 -4.72 7.79 -22.96
CA GLY A 286 -5.50 7.20 -24.05
C GLY A 286 -5.22 7.93 -25.35
N VAL A 287 -4.90 7.18 -26.42
CA VAL A 287 -4.59 7.72 -27.74
C VAL A 287 -5.14 6.77 -28.81
N ARG A 288 -5.95 7.27 -29.75
CA ARG A 288 -6.42 6.56 -30.96
C ARG A 288 -6.91 5.11 -30.70
N GLY A 289 -7.80 4.93 -29.71
CA GLY A 289 -8.36 3.62 -29.38
C GLY A 289 -7.42 2.68 -28.60
N ARG A 290 -6.23 3.14 -28.20
CA ARG A 290 -5.34 2.47 -27.26
C ARG A 290 -5.43 3.12 -25.89
N ARG A 291 -5.42 2.31 -24.84
CA ARG A 291 -5.35 2.77 -23.45
C ARG A 291 -4.09 2.22 -22.80
N MET A 292 -3.29 3.11 -22.25
CA MET A 292 -2.00 2.81 -21.62
C MET A 292 -2.05 3.13 -20.12
N TRP A 293 -1.53 2.20 -19.33
CA TRP A 293 -1.16 2.39 -17.94
C TRP A 293 0.33 2.13 -17.82
N ARG A 294 1.07 3.05 -17.22
CA ARG A 294 2.53 2.91 -17.08
C ARG A 294 3.03 3.47 -15.77
N ARG A 295 4.21 3.02 -15.35
CA ARG A 295 4.98 3.72 -14.31
C ARG A 295 5.38 5.10 -14.79
N ARG A 296 5.52 6.06 -13.87
CA ARG A 296 6.02 7.39 -14.20
C ARG A 296 7.48 7.41 -14.62
N SER A 297 8.29 6.51 -14.05
CA SER A 297 9.70 6.32 -14.42
C SER A 297 9.88 5.89 -15.87
N VAL A 298 8.83 5.38 -16.52
CA VAL A 298 8.84 4.94 -17.91
C VAL A 298 8.11 5.97 -18.77
N THR A 299 8.75 6.54 -19.77
CA THR A 299 8.10 7.52 -20.67
C THR A 299 7.08 6.84 -21.59
N ALA A 300 6.12 7.60 -22.12
CA ALA A 300 5.15 7.04 -23.06
C ALA A 300 5.82 6.60 -24.38
N GLN A 301 6.82 7.35 -24.83
CA GLN A 301 7.61 7.04 -26.03
C GLN A 301 8.35 5.71 -25.89
N ALA A 302 8.98 5.47 -24.73
CA ALA A 302 9.68 4.20 -24.48
C ALA A 302 8.72 2.99 -24.52
N VAL A 303 7.48 3.14 -24.02
CA VAL A 303 6.46 2.08 -24.15
C VAL A 303 6.12 1.81 -25.60
N TRP A 304 5.97 2.84 -26.43
CA TRP A 304 5.65 2.66 -27.85
C TRP A 304 6.80 1.99 -28.59
N LEU A 305 8.04 2.44 -28.38
CA LEU A 305 9.23 1.80 -28.96
C LEU A 305 9.31 0.31 -28.58
N ALA A 306 9.10 -0.05 -27.30
CA ALA A 306 9.09 -1.44 -26.86
C ALA A 306 7.95 -2.30 -27.46
N LEU A 307 6.84 -1.68 -27.87
CA LEU A 307 5.76 -2.38 -28.55
C LEU A 307 6.05 -2.62 -30.03
N ASP A 308 6.82 -1.74 -30.65
CA ASP A 308 7.23 -1.86 -32.05
C ASP A 308 8.52 -2.69 -32.21
N GLU A 309 9.28 -2.88 -31.13
CA GLU A 309 10.49 -3.69 -31.11
C GLU A 309 10.23 -5.15 -31.55
N PRO A 310 11.07 -5.71 -32.45
CA PRO A 310 10.98 -7.10 -32.86
C PRO A 310 11.18 -8.08 -31.69
N THR A 311 10.55 -9.25 -31.81
CA THR A 311 10.76 -10.34 -30.85
C THR A 311 12.18 -10.87 -31.00
N LYS A 312 12.97 -10.83 -29.92
CA LYS A 312 14.29 -11.47 -29.85
C LYS A 312 14.14 -12.98 -29.67
N ALA A 313 13.36 -13.41 -28.69
CA ALA A 313 13.03 -14.82 -28.49
C ALA A 313 11.61 -15.04 -27.97
N VAL A 314 11.03 -16.21 -28.27
CA VAL A 314 9.74 -16.63 -27.73
C VAL A 314 9.96 -17.52 -26.52
N VAL A 315 9.66 -17.02 -25.33
CA VAL A 315 9.77 -17.76 -24.07
C VAL A 315 8.65 -18.79 -23.94
N HIS A 316 7.43 -18.41 -24.33
CA HIS A 316 6.28 -19.29 -24.23
C HIS A 316 5.16 -18.89 -25.21
N ALA A 317 4.54 -19.88 -25.84
CA ALA A 317 3.32 -19.68 -26.63
C ALA A 317 2.21 -20.61 -26.12
N HIS A 318 1.07 -20.02 -25.72
CA HIS A 318 -0.04 -20.82 -25.24
C HIS A 318 -0.62 -21.65 -26.40
N PRO A 319 -0.89 -22.97 -26.25
CA PRO A 319 -1.29 -23.85 -27.36
C PRO A 319 -2.52 -23.38 -28.15
N LYS A 320 -3.47 -22.72 -27.47
CA LYS A 320 -4.68 -22.13 -28.07
C LYS A 320 -4.50 -20.69 -28.60
N GLN A 321 -3.25 -20.22 -28.76
CA GLN A 321 -2.88 -18.88 -29.20
C GLN A 321 -3.60 -17.75 -28.44
N ARG A 322 -3.74 -17.92 -27.12
CA ARG A 322 -4.40 -16.94 -26.24
C ARG A 322 -3.41 -15.94 -25.64
N SER A 323 -2.17 -16.36 -25.50
CA SER A 323 -1.08 -15.54 -25.01
C SER A 323 0.25 -16.00 -25.58
N ARG A 324 1.20 -15.07 -25.65
CA ARG A 324 2.60 -15.30 -26.02
C ARG A 324 3.49 -14.47 -25.10
N ILE A 325 4.62 -15.03 -24.67
CA ILE A 325 5.63 -14.38 -23.85
C ILE A 325 6.90 -14.31 -24.69
N GLU A 326 7.43 -13.11 -24.83
CA GLU A 326 8.53 -12.78 -25.72
C GLU A 326 9.58 -11.97 -24.94
N THR A 327 10.86 -12.14 -25.28
CA THR A 327 11.92 -11.21 -24.91
C THR A 327 12.18 -10.24 -26.05
N LEU A 328 12.59 -9.02 -25.70
CA LEU A 328 12.99 -7.98 -26.63
C LEU A 328 14.03 -7.07 -25.99
N ASP A 329 14.83 -6.41 -26.81
CA ASP A 329 15.82 -5.46 -26.32
C ASP A 329 15.14 -4.20 -25.76
N ALA A 330 15.64 -3.71 -24.64
CA ALA A 330 15.07 -2.55 -23.99
C ALA A 330 15.35 -1.29 -24.82
N PRO A 331 14.32 -0.45 -25.09
CA PRO A 331 14.56 0.81 -25.77
C PRO A 331 15.57 1.67 -25.00
N PRO A 332 16.49 2.40 -25.66
CA PRO A 332 17.52 3.20 -24.98
C PRO A 332 16.98 4.25 -24.00
N THR A 333 15.72 4.66 -24.20
CA THR A 333 15.03 5.65 -23.36
C THR A 333 14.36 5.05 -22.12
N LEU A 334 14.46 3.74 -21.94
CA LEU A 334 13.86 2.99 -20.85
C LEU A 334 14.96 2.65 -19.83
N ASP A 335 15.03 3.43 -18.74
CA ASP A 335 15.92 3.15 -17.62
C ASP A 335 15.47 1.87 -16.89
N LEU A 336 16.07 0.74 -17.27
CA LEU A 336 15.78 -0.61 -16.77
C LEU A 336 16.98 -1.22 -16.07
N ASP A 337 16.70 -2.17 -15.18
CA ASP A 337 17.68 -3.09 -14.60
C ASP A 337 18.10 -4.15 -15.63
N GLY A 338 18.73 -3.73 -16.74
CA GLY A 338 19.27 -4.60 -17.78
C GLY A 338 18.87 -4.25 -19.22
N PRO A 339 19.52 -4.89 -20.23
CA PRO A 339 19.36 -4.55 -21.64
C PRO A 339 18.11 -5.15 -22.28
N GLU A 340 17.33 -5.97 -21.57
CA GLU A 340 16.18 -6.69 -22.11
C GLU A 340 14.92 -6.53 -21.26
N LEU A 341 13.77 -6.70 -21.90
CA LEU A 341 12.47 -6.79 -21.24
C LEU A 341 11.64 -7.96 -21.76
N VAL A 342 10.61 -8.30 -20.98
CA VAL A 342 9.64 -9.32 -21.34
C VAL A 342 8.33 -8.67 -21.75
N ARG A 343 7.79 -9.08 -22.89
CA ARG A 343 6.47 -8.70 -23.39
C ARG A 343 5.54 -9.90 -23.35
N LYS A 344 4.47 -9.82 -22.54
CA LYS A 344 3.37 -10.79 -22.56
C LYS A 344 2.20 -10.23 -23.35
N LEU A 345 1.93 -10.86 -24.49
CA LEU A 345 0.82 -10.56 -25.38
C LEU A 345 -0.39 -11.40 -24.97
N TYR A 346 -1.56 -10.77 -24.91
CA TYR A 346 -2.86 -11.39 -24.65
C TYR A 346 -3.76 -11.16 -25.85
N LEU A 347 -4.06 -12.23 -26.57
CA LEU A 347 -4.87 -12.21 -27.78
C LEU A 347 -6.33 -12.49 -27.43
N PHE A 348 -7.24 -11.67 -27.95
CA PHE A 348 -8.69 -11.86 -27.82
C PHE A 348 -9.30 -12.25 -29.18
N PRO A 349 -9.07 -13.49 -29.66
CA PRO A 349 -9.46 -13.87 -31.03
C PRO A 349 -10.97 -14.02 -31.23
N ARG A 350 -11.73 -14.35 -30.18
CA ARG A 350 -13.18 -14.63 -30.27
C ARG A 350 -14.02 -13.45 -29.79
N TRP A 351 -15.06 -13.09 -30.53
CA TRP A 351 -16.01 -12.03 -30.15
C TRP A 351 -16.66 -12.26 -28.78
N ARG A 352 -17.01 -13.50 -28.42
CA ARG A 352 -17.54 -13.84 -27.07
C ARG A 352 -16.54 -13.55 -25.94
N ALA A 353 -15.25 -13.80 -26.18
CA ALA A 353 -14.20 -13.50 -25.21
C ALA A 353 -13.95 -11.99 -25.07
N ARG A 354 -14.18 -11.24 -26.15
CA ARG A 354 -14.15 -9.77 -26.17
C ARG A 354 -15.31 -9.17 -25.38
N LEU A 355 -16.53 -9.68 -25.56
CA LEU A 355 -17.73 -9.21 -24.84
C LEU A 355 -17.74 -9.60 -23.36
N ALA A 356 -17.15 -10.74 -22.99
CA ALA A 356 -16.93 -11.08 -21.59
C ALA A 356 -16.10 -10.01 -20.85
N GLY A 357 -15.29 -9.21 -21.57
CA GLY A 357 -14.56 -8.06 -21.05
C GLY A 357 -15.42 -6.91 -20.51
N PHE A 358 -16.72 -6.85 -20.87
CA PHE A 358 -17.66 -5.88 -20.30
C PHE A 358 -18.13 -6.27 -18.90
N PHE A 359 -18.22 -7.58 -18.62
CA PHE A 359 -18.72 -8.12 -17.35
C PHE A 359 -17.60 -8.63 -16.44
N ALA A 360 -16.41 -8.89 -16.99
CA ALA A 360 -15.26 -9.39 -16.27
C ALA A 360 -13.99 -8.66 -16.68
N GLU A 361 -13.10 -8.47 -15.71
CA GLU A 361 -11.84 -7.79 -15.93
C GLU A 361 -10.91 -8.55 -16.91
N PRO A 362 -10.39 -7.89 -17.97
CA PRO A 362 -9.47 -8.52 -18.93
C PRO A 362 -8.22 -9.08 -18.25
N GLN A 363 -7.74 -10.25 -18.68
CA GLN A 363 -6.55 -10.91 -18.12
C GLN A 363 -5.32 -10.01 -17.97
N PRO A 364 -4.89 -9.25 -19.01
CA PRO A 364 -3.76 -8.33 -18.89
C PRO A 364 -3.95 -7.25 -17.80
N LEU A 365 -5.18 -6.76 -17.62
CA LEU A 365 -5.49 -5.80 -16.56
C LEU A 365 -5.41 -6.44 -15.17
N ARG A 366 -5.81 -7.72 -15.05
CA ARG A 366 -5.63 -8.48 -13.81
C ARG A 366 -4.16 -8.69 -13.48
N ALA A 367 -3.31 -9.06 -14.44
CA ALA A 367 -1.86 -9.17 -14.23
C ALA A 367 -1.27 -7.84 -13.75
N TRP A 368 -1.61 -6.72 -14.41
CA TRP A 368 -1.17 -5.38 -14.02
C TRP A 368 -1.57 -5.01 -12.58
N LYS A 369 -2.83 -5.25 -12.19
CA LYS A 369 -3.29 -5.01 -10.81
C LYS A 369 -2.64 -5.97 -9.81
N ALA A 370 -2.43 -7.23 -10.18
CA ALA A 370 -1.80 -8.23 -9.34
C ALA A 370 -0.33 -7.89 -9.07
N ALA A 371 0.42 -7.44 -10.09
CA ALA A 371 1.78 -6.94 -9.94
C ALA A 371 1.84 -5.82 -8.89
N ARG A 372 0.96 -4.82 -9.00
CA ARG A 372 0.90 -3.75 -8.00
C ARG A 372 0.49 -4.26 -6.63
N ALA A 373 -0.47 -5.18 -6.55
CA ALA A 373 -0.89 -5.75 -5.28
C ALA A 373 0.26 -6.52 -4.59
N CYS A 374 1.07 -7.25 -5.35
CA CYS A 374 2.26 -7.93 -4.87
C CYS A 374 3.31 -6.93 -4.37
N GLU A 375 3.61 -5.88 -5.14
CA GLU A 375 4.58 -4.85 -4.72
C GLU A 375 4.17 -4.11 -3.45
N VAL A 376 2.90 -3.72 -3.32
CA VAL A 376 2.36 -3.05 -2.12
C VAL A 376 2.52 -3.92 -0.86
N ARG A 377 2.67 -5.23 -1.06
CA ARG A 377 2.76 -6.26 -0.04
C ARG A 377 4.16 -6.87 0.07
N GLU A 378 5.13 -6.34 -0.67
CA GLU A 378 6.51 -6.84 -0.70
C GLU A 378 6.61 -8.33 -1.10
N ILE A 379 5.68 -8.78 -1.95
CA ILE A 379 5.75 -10.10 -2.56
C ILE A 379 6.61 -9.99 -3.83
N PRO A 380 7.75 -10.70 -3.91
CA PRO A 380 8.61 -10.68 -5.07
C PRO A 380 7.91 -11.20 -6.33
N VAL A 381 7.86 -10.34 -7.33
CA VAL A 381 7.35 -10.61 -8.69
C VAL A 381 8.20 -9.81 -9.67
N PRO A 382 8.33 -10.22 -10.95
CA PRO A 382 8.97 -9.38 -11.96
C PRO A 382 8.27 -8.02 -12.05
N ARG A 383 9.05 -6.94 -12.07
CA ARG A 383 8.49 -5.59 -12.10
C ARG A 383 7.68 -5.37 -13.37
N HIS A 384 6.46 -4.85 -13.24
CA HIS A 384 5.64 -4.48 -14.40
C HIS A 384 5.83 -3.01 -14.72
N TYR A 385 6.20 -2.71 -15.97
CA TYR A 385 6.53 -1.35 -16.43
C TYR A 385 5.32 -0.66 -17.07
N ALA A 386 4.61 -1.37 -17.94
CA ALA A 386 3.43 -0.85 -18.63
C ALA A 386 2.42 -1.93 -19.02
N LEU A 387 1.18 -1.49 -19.19
CA LEU A 387 0.08 -2.22 -19.81
C LEU A 387 -0.51 -1.35 -20.93
N VAL A 388 -0.67 -1.91 -22.12
CA VAL A 388 -1.43 -1.31 -23.23
C VAL A 388 -2.57 -2.23 -23.63
N LEU A 389 -3.79 -1.70 -23.70
CA LEU A 389 -4.96 -2.36 -24.28
C LEU A 389 -5.34 -1.66 -25.59
N GLU A 390 -5.55 -2.45 -26.64
CA GLU A 390 -5.90 -1.95 -27.97
C GLU A 390 -7.34 -2.25 -28.36
N GLY A 391 -8.05 -1.22 -28.82
CA GLY A 391 -9.44 -1.25 -29.23
C GLY A 391 -10.40 -0.77 -28.13
N VAL A 392 -11.52 -0.15 -28.54
CA VAL A 392 -12.65 0.18 -27.64
C VAL A 392 -13.17 -1.07 -26.94
N ILE A 393 -13.22 -2.17 -27.69
CA ILE A 393 -13.36 -3.52 -27.18
C ILE A 393 -11.98 -4.19 -27.31
N PRO A 394 -11.35 -4.66 -26.21
CA PRO A 394 -9.98 -5.15 -26.25
C PRO A 394 -9.77 -6.28 -27.28
N ARG A 395 -8.87 -6.06 -28.23
CA ARG A 395 -8.43 -7.04 -29.25
C ARG A 395 -7.06 -7.62 -28.93
N LEU A 396 -6.19 -6.80 -28.37
CA LEU A 396 -4.85 -7.13 -27.94
C LEU A 396 -4.58 -6.44 -26.60
N GLY A 397 -3.87 -7.13 -25.70
CA GLY A 397 -3.27 -6.52 -24.53
C GLY A 397 -1.80 -6.88 -24.44
N SER A 398 -0.96 -5.88 -24.17
CA SER A 398 0.49 -6.05 -24.08
C SER A 398 0.96 -5.59 -22.70
N VAL A 399 1.61 -6.47 -21.96
CA VAL A 399 2.22 -6.17 -20.67
C VAL A 399 3.73 -6.21 -20.82
N LEU A 400 4.40 -5.10 -20.52
CA LEU A 400 5.85 -4.97 -20.48
C LEU A 400 6.32 -5.18 -19.04
N MET A 401 7.26 -6.10 -18.83
CA MET A 401 7.77 -6.46 -17.52
C MET A 401 9.27 -6.75 -17.53
N GLN A 402 9.87 -6.74 -16.35
CA GLN A 402 11.28 -7.02 -16.12
C GLN A 402 11.68 -8.40 -16.62
N ARG A 403 12.79 -8.45 -17.37
CA ARG A 403 13.54 -9.68 -17.58
C ARG A 403 14.41 -9.92 -16.36
N LEU A 404 14.23 -11.07 -15.71
CA LEU A 404 15.11 -11.51 -14.63
C LEU A 404 16.28 -12.30 -15.24
N ALA A 405 17.52 -11.93 -14.94
CA ALA A 405 18.72 -12.67 -15.34
C ALA A 405 18.98 -13.85 -14.40
N ASP A 406 19.57 -14.93 -14.93
CA ASP A 406 20.06 -16.11 -14.19
C ASP A 406 19.01 -16.78 -13.29
N VAL A 407 17.78 -16.86 -13.80
CA VAL A 407 16.67 -17.53 -13.12
C VAL A 407 16.33 -18.86 -13.78
N THR A 408 15.95 -19.83 -12.96
CA THR A 408 15.41 -21.12 -13.41
C THR A 408 14.11 -21.44 -12.67
N MET A 409 13.45 -22.54 -13.04
CA MET A 409 12.27 -23.04 -12.34
C MET A 409 12.68 -24.12 -11.31
N PRO A 410 12.07 -24.18 -10.13
CA PRO A 410 12.42 -25.17 -9.10
C PRO A 410 12.45 -26.62 -9.56
N HIS A 411 11.51 -27.01 -10.42
CA HIS A 411 11.42 -28.38 -10.90
C HIS A 411 12.53 -28.73 -11.91
N VAL A 412 13.01 -27.73 -12.68
CA VAL A 412 14.16 -27.88 -13.58
C VAL A 412 15.43 -28.00 -12.76
N TRP A 413 15.64 -27.08 -11.81
CA TRP A 413 16.79 -27.12 -10.92
C TRP A 413 16.88 -28.43 -10.13
N LEU A 414 15.76 -28.92 -9.57
CA LEU A 414 15.72 -30.18 -8.82
C LEU A 414 16.11 -31.43 -9.64
N GLN A 415 16.07 -31.35 -10.97
CA GLN A 415 16.49 -32.43 -11.87
C GLN A 415 17.94 -32.27 -12.34
N GLY A 416 18.58 -31.13 -12.06
CA GLY A 416 19.95 -30.84 -12.47
C GLY A 416 21.01 -31.54 -11.61
N PRO A 417 22.26 -31.61 -12.09
CA PRO A 417 23.35 -32.31 -11.42
C PRO A 417 23.88 -31.60 -10.16
N GLU A 418 23.67 -30.30 -10.01
CA GLU A 418 24.27 -29.46 -8.95
C GLU A 418 23.44 -29.34 -7.66
N VAL A 419 22.46 -30.24 -7.46
CA VAL A 419 21.52 -30.13 -6.32
C VAL A 419 22.15 -30.63 -5.02
N THR A 420 22.60 -29.71 -4.17
CA THR A 420 23.08 -30.06 -2.82
C THR A 420 21.92 -30.17 -1.81
N PRO A 421 22.02 -31.04 -0.78
CA PRO A 421 21.02 -31.13 0.29
C PRO A 421 20.82 -29.80 1.05
N ARG A 422 21.89 -29.01 1.23
CA ARG A 422 21.84 -27.71 1.88
C ARG A 422 21.01 -26.71 1.07
N ALA A 423 21.28 -26.61 -0.23
CA ALA A 423 20.56 -25.71 -1.13
C ALA A 423 19.07 -26.07 -1.21
N ARG A 424 18.73 -27.37 -1.30
CA ARG A 424 17.34 -27.85 -1.34
C ARG A 424 16.57 -27.53 -0.05
N LYS A 425 17.23 -27.73 1.10
CA LYS A 425 16.68 -27.37 2.42
C LYS A 425 16.37 -25.88 2.51
N LEU A 426 17.26 -25.03 2.00
CA LEU A 426 17.11 -23.58 2.06
C LEU A 426 16.00 -23.10 1.12
N LEU A 427 15.94 -23.64 -0.10
CA LEU A 427 14.86 -23.35 -1.06
C LEU A 427 13.49 -23.72 -0.49
N ALA A 428 13.36 -24.90 0.13
CA ALA A 428 12.10 -25.32 0.74
C ALA A 428 11.64 -24.35 1.84
N ARG A 429 12.56 -23.87 2.69
CA ARG A 429 12.27 -22.86 3.72
C ARG A 429 11.85 -21.53 3.10
N ARG A 430 12.64 -21.01 2.14
CA ARG A 430 12.37 -19.74 1.45
C ARG A 430 11.03 -19.74 0.74
N PHE A 431 10.70 -20.84 0.06
CA PHE A 431 9.40 -20.99 -0.60
C PHE A 431 8.25 -21.06 0.42
N GLY A 432 8.44 -21.79 1.53
CA GLY A 432 7.45 -21.84 2.61
C GLY A 432 7.17 -20.45 3.17
N THR A 433 8.22 -19.70 3.49
CA THR A 433 8.10 -18.32 3.98
C THR A 433 7.41 -17.39 2.99
N LEU A 434 7.80 -17.44 1.69
CA LEU A 434 7.16 -16.64 0.64
C LEU A 434 5.66 -16.93 0.55
N LEU A 435 5.28 -18.20 0.51
CA LEU A 435 3.88 -18.56 0.33
C LEU A 435 3.04 -18.29 1.59
N GLY A 436 3.62 -18.49 2.78
CA GLY A 436 2.98 -18.14 4.06
C GLY A 436 2.60 -16.67 4.08
N ARG A 437 3.56 -15.79 3.76
CA ARG A 437 3.32 -14.34 3.65
C ARG A 437 2.28 -14.01 2.58
N PHE A 438 2.40 -14.60 1.40
CA PHE A 438 1.47 -14.40 0.29
C PHE A 438 0.01 -14.70 0.70
N HIS A 439 -0.24 -15.87 1.32
CA HIS A 439 -1.58 -16.22 1.79
C HIS A 439 -2.04 -15.40 2.99
N ALA A 440 -1.15 -15.10 3.95
CA ALA A 440 -1.47 -14.30 5.14
C ALA A 440 -1.93 -12.88 4.77
N GLN A 441 -1.37 -12.31 3.71
CA GLN A 441 -1.76 -11.00 3.17
C GLN A 441 -3.02 -11.05 2.28
N GLY A 442 -3.73 -12.19 2.28
CA GLY A 442 -5.00 -12.38 1.56
C GLY A 442 -4.84 -12.49 0.05
N MET A 443 -3.67 -12.90 -0.43
CA MET A 443 -3.43 -13.21 -1.84
C MET A 443 -3.59 -14.72 -2.06
N LYS A 444 -4.11 -15.11 -3.22
CA LYS A 444 -4.21 -16.52 -3.63
C LYS A 444 -3.89 -16.67 -5.10
N HIS A 445 -3.29 -17.78 -5.49
CA HIS A 445 -2.94 -18.07 -6.87
C HIS A 445 -3.78 -19.26 -7.35
N ARG A 446 -4.48 -19.14 -8.49
CA ARG A 446 -5.35 -20.23 -8.98
C ARG A 446 -4.57 -21.42 -9.52
N ASP A 447 -3.37 -21.18 -10.02
CA ASP A 447 -2.45 -22.22 -10.49
C ASP A 447 -1.09 -22.15 -9.77
N LEU A 448 -1.05 -22.48 -8.48
CA LEU A 448 0.15 -22.35 -7.66
C LEU A 448 1.13 -23.52 -7.87
N ALA A 449 1.41 -23.86 -9.13
CA ALA A 449 2.35 -24.90 -9.48
C ALA A 449 3.79 -24.35 -9.45
N VAL A 450 4.77 -25.22 -9.22
CA VAL A 450 6.20 -24.83 -9.18
C VAL A 450 6.74 -24.30 -10.50
N GLN A 451 6.04 -24.51 -11.62
CA GLN A 451 6.36 -23.84 -12.88
C GLN A 451 6.07 -22.33 -12.86
N ASN A 452 5.26 -21.85 -11.91
CA ASN A 452 4.93 -20.43 -11.73
C ASN A 452 5.79 -19.75 -10.66
N LEU A 453 6.96 -20.34 -10.38
CA LEU A 453 7.99 -19.79 -9.51
C LEU A 453 9.33 -19.75 -10.26
N LEU A 454 9.99 -18.61 -10.21
CA LEU A 454 11.37 -18.45 -10.66
C LEU A 454 12.29 -18.37 -9.46
N ILE A 455 13.46 -18.97 -9.56
CA ILE A 455 14.47 -19.02 -8.50
C ILE A 455 15.84 -18.64 -9.05
N ARG A 456 16.63 -17.96 -8.22
CA ARG A 456 18.05 -17.68 -8.45
C ARG A 456 18.80 -17.86 -7.15
N GLN A 457 19.95 -18.52 -7.21
CA GLN A 457 20.83 -18.61 -6.07
C GLN A 457 21.58 -17.29 -5.90
N THR A 458 21.61 -16.75 -4.69
CA THR A 458 22.33 -15.51 -4.39
C THR A 458 23.80 -15.81 -4.08
N PRO A 459 24.71 -14.81 -4.17
CA PRO A 459 26.15 -15.04 -3.94
C PRO A 459 26.50 -15.58 -2.55
N ASP A 460 25.69 -15.29 -1.54
CA ASP A 460 25.78 -15.82 -0.17
C ASP A 460 25.21 -17.25 -0.01
N GLY A 461 24.75 -17.86 -1.10
CA GLY A 461 24.25 -19.23 -1.16
C GLY A 461 22.78 -19.39 -0.75
N ASP A 462 22.04 -18.29 -0.64
CA ASP A 462 20.59 -18.27 -0.40
C ASP A 462 19.78 -18.25 -1.71
N TRP A 463 18.45 -18.11 -1.60
CA TRP A 463 17.56 -18.12 -2.75
C TRP A 463 16.71 -16.85 -2.84
N ALA A 464 16.80 -16.21 -4.01
CA ALA A 464 15.83 -15.23 -4.46
C ALA A 464 14.72 -15.95 -5.24
N LEU A 465 13.46 -15.64 -4.91
CA LEU A 465 12.27 -16.29 -5.47
C LEU A 465 11.36 -15.22 -6.06
N TRP A 466 10.72 -15.49 -7.20
CA TRP A 466 9.69 -14.62 -7.79
C TRP A 466 8.49 -15.42 -8.25
N LEU A 467 7.28 -14.96 -7.90
CA LEU A 467 6.06 -15.50 -8.47
C LEU A 467 5.86 -14.94 -9.89
N VAL A 468 5.45 -15.82 -10.82
CA VAL A 468 5.07 -15.43 -12.18
C VAL A 468 3.61 -15.80 -12.46
N ASP A 469 3.15 -15.54 -13.67
CA ASP A 469 1.75 -15.75 -14.10
C ASP A 469 0.71 -14.98 -13.27
N LEU A 470 0.98 -13.68 -13.09
CA LEU A 470 0.22 -12.84 -12.15
C LEU A 470 -1.27 -12.66 -12.51
N ASP A 471 -1.69 -12.95 -13.76
CA ASP A 471 -3.12 -12.92 -14.10
C ASP A 471 -3.95 -14.06 -13.49
N GLU A 472 -3.30 -15.01 -12.80
CA GLU A 472 -3.92 -16.06 -11.99
C GLU A 472 -4.01 -15.70 -10.49
N ILE A 473 -3.41 -14.57 -10.08
CA ILE A 473 -3.48 -14.06 -8.71
C ILE A 473 -4.83 -13.39 -8.43
N ARG A 474 -5.41 -13.71 -7.29
CA ARG A 474 -6.65 -13.11 -6.77
C ARG A 474 -6.45 -12.64 -5.34
N ARG A 475 -7.29 -11.68 -4.94
CA ARG A 475 -7.34 -11.15 -3.58
C ARG A 475 -8.56 -11.68 -2.87
N GLY A 476 -8.45 -11.88 -1.56
CA GLY A 476 -9.55 -12.27 -0.68
C GLY A 476 -9.28 -13.56 0.08
N ARG A 477 -10.17 -13.88 1.01
CA ARG A 477 -10.08 -15.09 1.82
C ARG A 477 -10.12 -16.34 0.96
N MET A 478 -9.38 -17.36 1.38
CA MET A 478 -9.41 -18.69 0.77
C MET A 478 -10.47 -19.54 1.47
N SER A 479 -11.33 -20.16 0.68
CA SER A 479 -12.16 -21.27 1.17
C SER A 479 -11.31 -22.48 1.51
N ARG A 480 -11.81 -23.39 2.36
CA ARG A 480 -11.12 -24.64 2.69
C ARG A 480 -10.69 -25.44 1.45
N LYS A 481 -11.55 -25.48 0.43
CA LYS A 481 -11.26 -26.13 -0.86
C LYS A 481 -10.09 -25.48 -1.59
N GLU A 482 -10.01 -24.14 -1.59
CA GLU A 482 -8.90 -23.41 -2.18
C GLU A 482 -7.60 -23.61 -1.39
N LYS A 483 -7.65 -23.62 -0.06
CA LYS A 483 -6.48 -23.89 0.80
C LYS A 483 -5.89 -25.26 0.52
N LEU A 484 -6.72 -26.30 0.53
CA LEU A 484 -6.30 -27.67 0.21
C LEU A 484 -5.74 -27.77 -1.21
N ARG A 485 -6.41 -27.17 -2.20
CA ARG A 485 -5.93 -27.15 -3.58
C ARG A 485 -4.55 -26.52 -3.69
N ALA A 486 -4.31 -25.38 -3.04
CA ALA A 486 -3.02 -24.70 -3.06
C ALA A 486 -1.92 -25.58 -2.45
N LEU A 487 -2.19 -26.21 -1.29
CA LEU A 487 -1.24 -27.14 -0.66
C LEU A 487 -0.96 -28.37 -1.55
N ILE A 488 -1.97 -28.92 -2.22
CA ILE A 488 -1.81 -30.04 -3.17
C ILE A 488 -0.98 -29.60 -4.39
N GLN A 489 -1.22 -28.41 -4.95
CA GLN A 489 -0.45 -27.90 -6.09
C GLN A 489 1.03 -27.72 -5.74
N VAL A 490 1.32 -27.18 -4.56
CA VAL A 490 2.70 -26.97 -4.10
C VAL A 490 3.38 -28.29 -3.73
N ALA A 491 2.63 -29.27 -3.24
CA ALA A 491 3.15 -30.59 -2.95
C ALA A 491 3.31 -31.47 -4.20
N ASP A 492 2.85 -31.04 -5.38
CA ASP A 492 3.03 -31.80 -6.62
C ASP A 492 4.43 -31.53 -7.23
N LEU A 493 5.44 -32.03 -6.53
CA LEU A 493 6.87 -31.88 -6.85
C LEU A 493 7.45 -33.16 -7.47
N PRO A 494 8.52 -33.04 -8.28
CA PRO A 494 9.19 -34.21 -8.82
C PRO A 494 9.84 -35.07 -7.71
N PRO A 495 10.18 -36.35 -7.97
CA PRO A 495 10.64 -37.31 -6.94
C PRO A 495 11.86 -36.86 -6.13
N GLN A 496 12.68 -35.97 -6.67
CA GLN A 496 13.87 -35.40 -6.03
C GLN A 496 13.53 -34.52 -4.80
N ALA A 497 12.28 -34.06 -4.68
CA ALA A 497 11.79 -33.34 -3.50
C ALA A 497 11.38 -34.30 -2.37
N THR A 498 12.18 -34.33 -1.30
CA THR A 498 12.02 -35.32 -0.22
C THR A 498 10.83 -35.01 0.70
N LYS A 499 10.43 -36.00 1.51
CA LYS A 499 9.45 -35.79 2.61
C LYS A 499 9.93 -34.72 3.59
N SER A 500 11.23 -34.67 3.89
CA SER A 500 11.83 -33.68 4.79
C SER A 500 11.76 -32.27 4.22
N ASP A 501 11.91 -32.09 2.91
CA ASP A 501 11.78 -30.77 2.25
C ASP A 501 10.34 -30.26 2.35
N ARG A 502 9.36 -31.13 2.08
CA ARG A 502 7.93 -30.81 2.24
C ARG A 502 7.59 -30.38 3.67
N LEU A 503 8.14 -31.08 4.67
CA LEU A 503 7.95 -30.70 6.08
C LEU A 503 8.61 -29.37 6.42
N ARG A 504 9.81 -29.09 5.88
CA ARG A 504 10.51 -27.81 6.08
C ARG A 504 9.75 -26.65 5.46
N PHE A 505 9.26 -26.85 4.24
CA PHE A 505 8.36 -25.91 3.58
C PHE A 505 7.14 -25.64 4.46
N PHE A 506 6.44 -26.68 4.91
CA PHE A 506 5.20 -26.52 5.67
C PHE A 506 5.43 -25.81 7.00
N ARG A 507 6.49 -26.13 7.73
CA ARG A 507 6.87 -25.41 8.97
C ARG A 507 7.18 -23.94 8.70
N ALA A 508 7.95 -23.64 7.65
CA ALA A 508 8.26 -22.26 7.28
C ALA A 508 7.02 -21.49 6.81
N TYR A 509 6.10 -22.17 6.12
CA TYR A 509 4.79 -21.63 5.73
C TYR A 509 3.94 -21.26 6.95
N LEU A 510 3.81 -22.17 7.93
CA LEU A 510 3.07 -21.91 9.15
C LEU A 510 3.66 -20.73 9.92
N ALA A 511 4.98 -20.73 10.14
CA ALA A 511 5.68 -19.66 10.85
C ALA A 511 5.55 -18.28 10.16
N ALA A 512 5.33 -18.24 8.85
CA ALA A 512 5.20 -17.02 8.07
C ALA A 512 3.75 -16.50 7.96
N GLY A 513 2.86 -16.92 8.87
CA GLY A 513 1.44 -16.53 8.93
C GLY A 513 0.48 -17.53 8.30
N GLY A 514 0.99 -18.64 7.77
CA GLY A 514 0.17 -19.73 7.24
C GLY A 514 -0.66 -20.44 8.29
N ASP A 515 -0.24 -20.41 9.56
CA ASP A 515 -0.97 -20.88 10.73
C ASP A 515 -2.30 -20.15 10.90
N GLN A 516 -2.32 -18.83 10.76
CA GLN A 516 -3.53 -18.01 10.83
C GLN A 516 -4.46 -18.29 9.64
N VAL A 517 -3.88 -18.51 8.45
CA VAL A 517 -4.66 -18.86 7.25
C VAL A 517 -5.32 -20.24 7.41
N LEU A 518 -4.60 -21.20 7.99
CA LEU A 518 -5.03 -22.58 8.14
C LEU A 518 -5.65 -22.88 9.52
N ALA A 519 -5.84 -21.89 10.39
CA ALA A 519 -6.27 -22.11 11.77
C ALA A 519 -7.52 -23.02 11.88
N PRO A 520 -8.59 -22.85 11.07
CA PRO A 520 -9.73 -23.76 11.10
C PRO A 520 -9.39 -25.20 10.69
N GLU A 521 -8.51 -25.37 9.70
CA GLU A 521 -8.07 -26.68 9.22
C GLU A 521 -7.13 -27.37 10.22
N LEU A 522 -6.24 -26.61 10.86
CA LEU A 522 -5.33 -27.10 11.90
C LEU A 522 -6.10 -27.49 13.16
N ALA A 523 -7.08 -26.69 13.59
CA ALA A 523 -7.95 -27.05 14.71
C ALA A 523 -8.76 -28.32 14.42
N ARG A 524 -9.18 -28.51 13.17
CA ARG A 524 -10.00 -29.67 12.76
C ARG A 524 -9.21 -30.97 12.62
N TRP A 525 -7.99 -30.91 12.09
CA TRP A 525 -7.25 -32.09 11.65
C TRP A 525 -5.87 -32.24 12.28
N GLY A 526 -5.37 -31.22 12.97
CA GLY A 526 -3.96 -31.09 13.30
C GLY A 526 -3.06 -31.06 12.05
N GLU A 527 -1.76 -30.93 12.27
CA GLU A 527 -0.78 -30.92 11.16
C GLU A 527 -0.75 -32.27 10.43
N ARG A 528 -0.77 -33.39 11.17
CA ARG A 528 -0.71 -34.74 10.59
C ARG A 528 -1.93 -35.05 9.75
N GLY A 529 -3.13 -34.76 10.25
CA GLY A 529 -4.38 -35.00 9.52
C GLY A 529 -4.48 -34.10 8.28
N LEU A 530 -4.05 -32.84 8.35
CA LEU A 530 -3.97 -31.99 7.17
C LEU A 530 -3.00 -32.55 6.13
N GLY A 531 -1.84 -33.08 6.55
CA GLY A 531 -0.90 -33.78 5.67
C GLY A 531 -1.53 -34.99 4.95
N GLN A 532 -2.36 -35.77 5.64
CA GLN A 532 -3.11 -36.89 5.04
C GLN A 532 -4.10 -36.39 3.97
N GLN A 533 -4.80 -35.29 4.21
CA GLN A 533 -5.74 -34.71 3.22
C GLN A 533 -5.02 -34.24 1.95
N VAL A 534 -3.82 -33.67 2.10
CA VAL A 534 -2.97 -33.30 0.95
C VAL A 534 -2.52 -34.55 0.20
N ALA A 535 -2.09 -35.61 0.91
CA ALA A 535 -1.67 -36.87 0.30
C ALA A 535 -2.81 -37.55 -0.50
N LEU A 536 -4.03 -37.58 0.05
CA LEU A 536 -5.22 -38.07 -0.65
C LEU A 536 -5.49 -37.27 -1.94
N GLY A 537 -5.41 -35.95 -1.86
CA GLY A 537 -5.59 -35.08 -3.02
C GLY A 537 -4.53 -35.28 -4.11
N LEU A 538 -3.26 -35.52 -3.72
CA LEU A 538 -2.20 -35.88 -4.67
C LEU A 538 -2.47 -37.22 -5.36
N ALA A 539 -2.90 -38.24 -4.61
CA ALA A 539 -3.25 -39.54 -5.18
C ALA A 539 -4.42 -39.42 -6.17
N GLU A 540 -5.44 -38.64 -5.84
CA GLU A 540 -6.57 -38.37 -6.75
C GLU A 540 -6.10 -37.66 -8.03
N LYS A 541 -5.25 -36.63 -7.89
CA LYS A 541 -4.69 -35.89 -9.03
C LYS A 541 -3.88 -36.81 -9.95
N ALA A 542 -3.07 -37.70 -9.39
CA ALA A 542 -2.28 -38.69 -10.13
C ALA A 542 -3.19 -39.64 -10.93
N ARG A 543 -4.26 -40.16 -10.31
CA ARG A 543 -5.27 -40.99 -11.01
C ARG A 543 -5.95 -40.24 -12.16
N GLN A 544 -6.31 -38.97 -11.94
CA GLN A 544 -6.89 -38.13 -12.99
C GLN A 544 -5.91 -37.87 -14.15
N LYS A 545 -4.63 -37.66 -13.86
CA LYS A 545 -3.58 -37.47 -14.88
C LYS A 545 -3.40 -38.75 -15.70
N ALA A 546 -3.33 -39.92 -15.07
CA ALA A 546 -3.25 -41.21 -15.74
C ALA A 546 -4.46 -41.46 -16.65
N LYS A 547 -5.68 -41.19 -16.18
CA LYS A 547 -6.90 -41.31 -16.99
C LYS A 547 -6.91 -40.36 -18.21
N ARG A 548 -6.38 -39.14 -18.07
CA ARG A 548 -6.24 -38.20 -19.18
C ARG A 548 -5.20 -38.66 -20.20
N ARG A 549 -4.08 -39.21 -19.74
CA ARG A 549 -3.03 -39.78 -20.59
C ARG A 549 -3.56 -40.95 -21.41
N ALA A 550 -4.19 -41.92 -20.76
CA ALA A 550 -4.81 -43.06 -21.44
C ALA A 550 -5.86 -42.64 -22.49
N ARG A 551 -6.65 -41.59 -22.20
CA ARG A 551 -7.60 -41.02 -23.18
C ARG A 551 -6.94 -40.33 -24.37
N ARG A 552 -5.76 -39.73 -24.21
CA ARG A 552 -5.01 -39.11 -25.29
C ARG A 552 -4.32 -40.15 -26.17
N GLU A 553 -3.72 -41.15 -25.54
CA GLU A 553 -3.11 -42.31 -26.21
C GLU A 553 -4.18 -43.03 -27.05
N ALA A 554 -5.37 -43.28 -26.49
CA ALA A 554 -6.50 -43.84 -27.22
C ALA A 554 -7.02 -42.98 -28.39
N ARG A 555 -6.64 -41.69 -28.46
CA ARG A 555 -7.01 -40.76 -29.54
C ARG A 555 -5.87 -40.49 -30.53
N GLY A 556 -4.71 -41.14 -30.35
CA GLY A 556 -3.52 -40.88 -31.17
C GLY A 556 -2.95 -39.46 -31.02
N GLU A 557 -3.27 -38.73 -29.94
CA GLU A 557 -2.77 -37.38 -29.72
C GLU A 557 -1.32 -37.43 -29.18
N ALA A 558 -0.37 -36.81 -29.89
CA ALA A 558 1.03 -36.72 -29.46
C ALA A 558 1.20 -35.99 -28.12
N GLU A 559 2.18 -36.41 -27.31
CA GLU A 559 2.48 -35.81 -26.01
C GLU A 559 3.10 -34.41 -26.18
N VAL A 560 2.38 -33.38 -25.72
CA VAL A 560 2.92 -32.01 -25.65
C VAL A 560 3.93 -31.96 -24.50
N LYS A 561 5.23 -31.94 -24.82
CA LYS A 561 6.29 -31.73 -23.82
C LYS A 561 6.09 -30.39 -23.09
N PRO A 562 6.34 -30.31 -21.77
CA PRO A 562 6.35 -29.04 -21.05
C PRO A 562 7.29 -28.04 -21.72
N THR A 563 6.96 -26.75 -21.66
CA THR A 563 7.84 -25.68 -22.14
C THR A 563 9.18 -25.78 -21.41
N ASP A 564 10.23 -26.19 -22.12
CA ASP A 564 11.58 -26.30 -21.62
C ASP A 564 12.26 -24.94 -21.80
N LEU A 565 12.46 -24.20 -20.71
CA LEU A 565 13.15 -22.92 -20.73
C LEU A 565 14.68 -23.06 -20.69
N SER A 566 15.23 -24.29 -20.61
CA SER A 566 16.70 -24.49 -20.65
C SER A 566 17.33 -24.12 -21.99
N ALA A 567 16.52 -24.04 -23.07
CA ALA A 567 16.94 -23.50 -24.36
C ALA A 567 17.31 -22.00 -24.31
N LEU A 568 17.01 -21.28 -23.22
CA LEU A 568 17.39 -19.87 -23.02
C LEU A 568 18.76 -19.69 -22.33
N SER A 569 19.40 -20.76 -21.83
CA SER A 569 20.73 -20.70 -21.21
C SER A 569 21.84 -21.25 -22.10
N ALA A 570 21.52 -21.72 -23.31
CA ALA A 570 22.46 -22.32 -24.24
C ALA A 570 22.62 -21.44 -25.50
N GLN A 571 23.02 -20.19 -25.30
CA GLN A 571 23.56 -19.31 -26.36
C GLN A 571 24.54 -18.34 -25.71
N ASP A 572 25.65 -18.87 -25.21
CA ASP A 572 26.91 -18.15 -25.03
C ASP A 572 28.00 -19.23 -25.17
N ASP A 573 28.39 -19.49 -26.41
CA ASP A 573 29.67 -20.07 -26.83
C ASP A 573 30.12 -19.32 -28.10
#